data_AF-A0A969RLX3-F1
#
_entry.id   AF-A0A969RLX3-F1
#
_cell.length_a   1.000
_cell.length_b   1.000
_cell.length_c   1.000
_cell.angle_alpha   90.00
_cell.angle_beta   90.00
_cell.angle_gamma   90.00
#
_symmetry.space_group_name_H-M   'P 1'
#
loop_
_entity.id
_entity.type
_entity.pdbx_description
1 polymer ?
#
loop_
_entity_poly.entity_id
_entity_poly.type
_entity_poly.pdbx_seq_one_letter_code
_entity_poly.pdbx_strand_id
1 'polypeptide(L)'
;MGRRTEGKQQFVETTKMGLRARLFLSHIIVMVVGLMTLFTIGKISSPRFFALYLQQFEVGELTVSQVKPKLVRSFEDAWNQGSFWSIAVGASTAGALSYWVTKRIVQPLIQMEEITKKFAAGHLEERVPANDIPEVDQLAASFNRMAASLEDVEQRRRELVGDLTHELRTPLTVLKGYLEGLADGAIEPSADVFQRLSKETTRMQRLVNDVQELSKMEAGYLPIKARSIDLYSLLSSIVQRFADQLAEDSPQMLLDFPSSSPLVLADPERVEQILVNLIGNALRYTSSGSVTVKAEVNLDKLWISVIDTGQGIAADDLPHVFERFWRADRSRDRNSGGTGIGLAICRRLVELQGGRIEVKSQLGVGSTFRFSLPLAPKRSISSRDTGGNRERSEI
;
A
#
# COMPACT_ATOMS: atom_id res chain seq x y z
N MET A 1 -29.36 36.18 -19.30
CA MET A 1 -29.45 35.66 -20.67
C MET A 1 -28.47 34.49 -20.77
N GLY A 2 -28.90 33.29 -21.14
CA GLY A 2 -28.01 32.13 -21.32
C GLY A 2 -28.20 30.92 -20.39
N ARG A 3 -29.44 30.52 -20.10
CA ARG A 3 -29.77 29.14 -19.68
C ARG A 3 -30.06 28.32 -20.94
N ARG A 4 -29.42 27.15 -21.05
CA ARG A 4 -29.77 25.92 -21.81
C ARG A 4 -28.61 25.43 -22.66
N THR A 5 -27.89 24.43 -22.15
CA THR A 5 -27.49 23.20 -22.87
C THR A 5 -26.87 22.21 -21.87
N GLU A 6 -27.66 21.74 -20.89
CA GLU A 6 -27.39 20.47 -20.22
C GLU A 6 -28.30 19.43 -20.86
N GLY A 7 -27.79 18.82 -21.94
CA GLY A 7 -28.49 17.82 -22.74
C GLY A 7 -27.66 16.55 -22.80
N LYS A 8 -27.89 15.66 -21.83
CA LYS A 8 -27.77 14.20 -21.92
C LYS A 8 -26.68 13.66 -22.87
N GLN A 9 -25.45 13.58 -22.40
CA GLN A 9 -24.59 12.45 -22.76
C GLN A 9 -24.87 11.31 -21.78
N GLN A 10 -26.01 10.62 -21.98
CA GLN A 10 -26.15 9.26 -21.49
C GLN A 10 -25.17 8.42 -22.31
N PHE A 11 -24.00 8.17 -21.72
CA PHE A 11 -23.10 7.12 -22.16
C PHE A 11 -23.94 5.84 -22.24
N VAL A 12 -24.06 5.27 -23.44
CA VAL A 12 -24.54 3.91 -23.62
C VAL A 12 -23.46 3.04 -23.00
N GLU A 13 -23.61 2.75 -21.71
CA GLU A 13 -22.86 1.70 -21.03
C GLU A 13 -23.33 0.39 -21.67
N THR A 14 -22.69 0.02 -22.78
CA THR A 14 -22.83 -1.31 -23.35
C THR A 14 -22.46 -2.27 -22.23
N THR A 15 -23.47 -2.94 -21.67
CA THR A 15 -23.30 -3.86 -20.55
C THR A 15 -22.39 -4.98 -21.06
N LYS A 16 -21.09 -4.86 -20.78
CA LYS A 16 -20.08 -5.80 -21.28
C LYS A 16 -20.41 -7.15 -20.65
N MET A 17 -20.88 -8.10 -21.47
CA MET A 17 -21.17 -9.46 -21.01
C MET A 17 -19.93 -10.05 -20.34
N GLY A 18 -20.11 -10.53 -19.10
CA GLY A 18 -19.07 -11.20 -18.33
C GLY A 18 -18.63 -12.54 -18.93
N LEU A 19 -17.48 -13.04 -18.50
CA LEU A 19 -16.85 -14.27 -18.98
C LEU A 19 -17.79 -15.48 -18.93
N ARG A 20 -18.52 -15.65 -17.81
CA ARG A 20 -19.48 -16.76 -17.63
C ARG A 20 -20.62 -16.68 -18.65
N ALA A 21 -21.17 -15.49 -18.89
CA ALA A 21 -22.23 -15.27 -19.85
C ALA A 21 -21.76 -15.55 -21.29
N ARG A 22 -20.53 -15.13 -21.64
CA ARG A 22 -19.94 -15.41 -22.96
C ARG A 22 -19.67 -16.89 -23.18
N LEU A 23 -19.13 -17.59 -22.19
CA LEU A 23 -18.93 -19.04 -22.25
C LEU A 23 -20.27 -19.79 -22.33
N PHE A 24 -21.26 -19.40 -21.54
CA PHE A 24 -22.58 -20.02 -21.61
C PHE A 24 -23.24 -19.82 -22.98
N LEU A 25 -23.20 -18.58 -23.50
CA LEU A 25 -23.74 -18.25 -24.82
C LEU A 25 -23.01 -19.02 -25.93
N SER A 26 -21.69 -19.20 -25.82
CA SER A 26 -20.93 -19.95 -26.81
C SER A 26 -21.31 -21.44 -26.84
N HIS A 27 -21.53 -22.06 -25.69
CA HIS A 27 -22.03 -23.44 -25.61
C HIS A 27 -23.46 -23.55 -26.15
N ILE A 28 -24.34 -22.58 -25.86
CA ILE A 28 -25.68 -22.53 -26.45
C ILE A 28 -25.61 -22.42 -27.97
N ILE A 29 -24.75 -21.56 -28.51
CA ILE A 29 -24.60 -21.41 -29.97
C ILE A 29 -24.18 -22.72 -30.62
N VAL A 30 -23.17 -23.41 -30.06
CA VAL A 30 -22.74 -24.72 -30.59
C VAL A 30 -23.85 -25.76 -30.49
N MET A 31 -24.56 -25.81 -29.36
CA MET A 31 -25.69 -26.73 -29.18
C MET A 31 -26.82 -26.45 -30.17
N VAL A 32 -27.18 -25.18 -30.36
CA VAL A 32 -28.23 -24.76 -31.30
C VAL A 32 -27.80 -25.06 -32.73
N VAL A 33 -26.56 -24.76 -33.13
CA VAL A 33 -26.06 -25.10 -34.47
C VAL A 33 -26.09 -26.61 -34.68
N GLY A 34 -25.63 -27.40 -33.71
CA GLY A 34 -25.66 -28.86 -33.79
C GLY A 34 -27.08 -29.45 -33.86
N LEU A 35 -28.03 -28.91 -33.10
CA LEU A 35 -29.43 -29.33 -33.16
C LEU A 35 -30.10 -28.89 -34.47
N MET A 36 -29.81 -27.69 -34.96
CA MET A 36 -30.34 -27.16 -36.22
C MET A 36 -29.79 -27.93 -37.43
N THR A 37 -28.50 -28.31 -37.43
CA THR A 37 -27.94 -29.16 -38.48
C THR A 37 -28.59 -30.54 -38.45
N LEU A 38 -28.67 -31.17 -37.27
CA LEU A 38 -29.33 -32.48 -37.11
C LEU A 38 -30.80 -32.43 -37.56
N PHE A 39 -31.55 -31.41 -37.16
CA PHE A 39 -32.97 -31.24 -37.53
C PHE A 39 -33.14 -31.02 -39.03
N THR A 40 -32.37 -30.10 -39.62
CA THR A 40 -32.44 -29.79 -41.06
C THR A 40 -32.14 -31.04 -41.90
N ILE A 41 -31.15 -31.81 -41.49
CA ILE A 41 -30.72 -33.00 -42.20
C ILE A 41 -31.72 -34.15 -42.04
N GLY A 42 -32.19 -34.39 -40.80
CA GLY A 42 -33.12 -35.46 -40.50
C GLY A 42 -34.55 -35.23 -41.01
N LYS A 43 -35.04 -33.99 -41.01
CA LYS A 43 -36.44 -33.68 -41.39
C LYS A 43 -36.62 -33.10 -42.78
N ILE A 44 -35.65 -32.34 -43.31
CA ILE A 44 -35.83 -31.61 -44.58
C ILE A 44 -35.06 -32.28 -45.71
N SER A 45 -33.81 -32.69 -45.46
CA SER A 45 -32.94 -33.25 -46.48
C SER A 45 -33.28 -34.72 -46.78
N SER A 46 -33.37 -35.56 -45.74
CA SER A 46 -33.60 -37.01 -45.89
C SER A 46 -34.86 -37.36 -46.71
N PRO A 47 -36.05 -36.75 -46.48
CA PRO A 47 -37.23 -37.05 -47.29
C PRO A 47 -37.13 -36.56 -48.74
N ARG A 48 -36.48 -35.42 -48.99
CA ARG A 48 -36.29 -34.87 -50.35
C ARG A 48 -35.34 -35.73 -51.18
N PHE A 49 -34.22 -36.13 -50.61
CA PHE A 49 -33.30 -37.07 -51.27
C PHE A 49 -33.99 -38.42 -51.50
N PHE A 50 -34.70 -38.95 -50.50
CA PHE A 50 -35.47 -40.18 -50.65
C PHE A 50 -36.51 -40.10 -51.80
N ALA A 51 -37.22 -38.97 -51.93
CA ALA A 51 -38.16 -38.75 -53.02
C ALA A 51 -37.49 -38.62 -54.40
N LEU A 52 -36.35 -37.90 -54.50
CA LEU A 52 -35.58 -37.77 -55.75
C LEU A 52 -35.03 -39.12 -56.23
N TYR A 53 -34.61 -39.99 -55.32
CA TYR A 53 -34.18 -41.34 -55.67
C TYR A 53 -35.36 -42.21 -56.12
N LEU A 54 -36.54 -42.13 -55.49
CA LEU A 54 -37.74 -42.85 -55.94
C LEU A 54 -38.15 -42.46 -57.37
N GLN A 55 -38.00 -41.19 -57.74
CA GLN A 55 -38.38 -40.66 -59.04
C GLN A 55 -37.51 -41.19 -60.20
N GLN A 56 -36.29 -41.66 -59.92
CA GLN A 56 -35.45 -42.35 -60.92
C GLN A 56 -35.91 -43.79 -61.23
N PHE A 57 -36.85 -44.35 -60.46
CA PHE A 57 -37.28 -45.74 -60.58
C PHE A 57 -38.68 -45.92 -61.20
N GLU A 58 -39.30 -44.84 -61.69
CA GLU A 58 -40.65 -44.84 -62.29
C GLU A 58 -40.70 -45.41 -63.74
N VAL A 59 -40.08 -46.57 -63.99
CA VAL A 59 -40.21 -47.30 -65.26
C VAL A 59 -40.37 -48.81 -65.00
N GLY A 60 -41.62 -49.30 -65.04
CA GLY A 60 -41.97 -50.72 -65.23
C GLY A 60 -42.61 -51.47 -64.04
N GLU A 61 -43.31 -52.59 -64.34
CA GLU A 61 -43.96 -53.52 -63.39
C GLU A 61 -42.94 -54.16 -62.42
N LEU A 62 -42.67 -53.50 -61.28
CA LEU A 62 -41.72 -53.99 -60.28
C LEU A 62 -42.41 -54.74 -59.14
N THR A 63 -41.94 -55.96 -58.86
CA THR A 63 -42.40 -56.79 -57.73
C THR A 63 -41.79 -56.30 -56.40
N VAL A 64 -42.55 -56.34 -55.31
CA VAL A 64 -42.17 -55.85 -53.95
C VAL A 64 -40.78 -56.32 -53.48
N SER A 65 -40.36 -57.53 -53.87
CA SER A 65 -39.04 -58.13 -53.62
C SER A 65 -37.86 -57.31 -54.20
N GLN A 66 -38.03 -56.72 -55.38
CA GLN A 66 -36.99 -55.93 -56.07
C GLN A 66 -36.95 -54.47 -55.61
N VAL A 67 -38.04 -53.99 -55.02
CA VAL A 67 -38.24 -52.60 -54.59
C VAL A 67 -37.65 -52.36 -53.19
N LYS A 68 -37.84 -53.30 -52.25
CA LYS A 68 -37.37 -53.19 -50.85
C LYS A 68 -35.86 -52.95 -50.70
N PRO A 69 -34.94 -53.72 -51.31
CA PRO A 69 -33.49 -53.51 -51.13
C PRO A 69 -32.99 -52.20 -51.77
N LYS A 70 -33.63 -51.72 -52.84
CA LYS A 70 -33.29 -50.44 -53.48
C LYS A 70 -33.74 -49.25 -52.64
N LEU A 71 -34.95 -49.28 -52.07
CA LEU A 71 -35.40 -48.24 -51.13
C LEU A 71 -34.48 -48.12 -49.92
N VAL A 72 -34.04 -49.25 -49.37
CA VAL A 72 -33.12 -49.27 -48.22
C VAL A 72 -31.79 -48.61 -48.61
N ARG A 73 -31.21 -48.97 -49.75
CA ARG A 73 -29.95 -48.36 -50.24
C ARG A 73 -30.08 -46.85 -50.50
N SER A 74 -31.16 -46.40 -51.15
CA SER A 74 -31.38 -44.97 -51.39
C SER A 74 -31.60 -44.17 -50.09
N PHE A 75 -32.23 -44.79 -49.08
CA PHE A 75 -32.33 -44.20 -47.74
C PHE A 75 -30.96 -44.15 -47.06
N GLU A 76 -30.18 -45.23 -47.11
CA GLU A 76 -28.82 -45.29 -46.57
C GLU A 76 -27.91 -44.23 -47.20
N ASP A 77 -27.97 -44.02 -48.52
CA ASP A 77 -27.18 -43.00 -49.23
C ASP A 77 -27.57 -41.56 -48.81
N ALA A 78 -28.86 -41.27 -48.78
CA ALA A 78 -29.39 -39.98 -48.32
C ALA A 78 -29.03 -39.70 -46.85
N TRP A 79 -29.11 -40.72 -46.01
CA TRP A 79 -28.74 -40.66 -44.59
C TRP A 79 -27.24 -40.43 -44.40
N ASN A 80 -26.40 -41.13 -45.17
CA ASN A 80 -24.95 -41.00 -45.11
C ASN A 80 -24.48 -39.62 -45.56
N GLN A 81 -24.99 -39.11 -46.68
CA GLN A 81 -24.62 -37.79 -47.19
C GLN A 81 -25.11 -36.66 -46.26
N GLY A 82 -26.33 -36.80 -45.73
CA GLY A 82 -26.85 -35.89 -44.71
C GLY A 82 -25.98 -35.89 -43.45
N SER A 83 -25.70 -37.06 -42.89
CA SER A 83 -24.89 -37.20 -41.68
C SER A 83 -23.49 -36.61 -41.86
N PHE A 84 -22.88 -36.82 -43.04
CA PHE A 84 -21.57 -36.25 -43.38
C PHE A 84 -21.56 -34.72 -43.28
N TRP A 85 -22.52 -34.03 -43.92
CA TRP A 85 -22.59 -32.57 -43.86
C TRP A 85 -22.91 -32.05 -42.46
N SER A 86 -23.71 -32.78 -41.67
CA SER A 86 -23.99 -32.44 -40.26
C SER A 86 -22.70 -32.39 -39.44
N ILE A 87 -21.89 -33.45 -39.58
CA ILE A 87 -20.62 -33.59 -38.88
C ILE A 87 -19.65 -32.51 -39.34
N ALA A 88 -19.55 -32.25 -40.64
CA ALA A 88 -18.65 -31.26 -41.19
C ALA A 88 -18.94 -29.84 -40.66
N VAL A 89 -20.21 -29.43 -40.66
CA VAL A 89 -20.62 -28.10 -40.15
C VAL A 89 -20.45 -28.02 -38.63
N GLY A 90 -20.84 -29.08 -37.90
CA GLY A 90 -20.69 -29.14 -36.45
C GLY A 90 -19.23 -29.05 -36.02
N ALA A 91 -18.34 -29.83 -36.65
CA ALA A 91 -16.90 -29.82 -36.38
C ALA A 91 -16.27 -28.46 -36.70
N SER A 92 -16.64 -27.85 -37.83
CA SER A 92 -16.12 -26.53 -38.23
C SER A 92 -16.53 -25.44 -37.23
N THR A 93 -17.79 -25.45 -36.80
CA THR A 93 -18.31 -24.48 -35.82
C THR A 93 -17.63 -24.65 -34.46
N ALA A 94 -17.49 -25.89 -33.99
CA ALA A 94 -16.80 -26.18 -32.74
C ALA A 94 -15.32 -25.77 -32.80
N GLY A 95 -14.63 -26.03 -33.91
CA GLY A 95 -13.25 -25.61 -34.12
C GLY A 95 -13.08 -24.09 -34.12
N ALA A 96 -13.94 -23.36 -34.85
CA ALA A 96 -13.93 -21.90 -34.89
C ALA A 96 -14.19 -21.29 -33.51
N LEU A 97 -15.14 -21.85 -32.75
CA LEU A 97 -15.42 -21.39 -31.39
C LEU A 97 -14.26 -21.69 -30.44
N SER A 98 -13.68 -22.88 -30.51
CA SER A 98 -12.52 -23.27 -29.70
C SER A 98 -11.33 -22.33 -29.93
N TYR A 99 -11.06 -21.99 -31.20
CA TYR A 99 -10.05 -21.00 -31.56
C TYR A 99 -10.36 -19.62 -30.97
N TRP A 100 -11.61 -19.16 -31.05
CA TRP A 100 -12.03 -17.88 -30.48
C TRP A 100 -11.86 -17.84 -28.95
N VAL A 101 -12.32 -18.87 -28.22
CA VAL A 101 -12.16 -19.00 -26.77
C VAL A 101 -10.69 -19.00 -26.38
N THR A 102 -9.86 -19.77 -27.10
CA THR A 102 -8.42 -19.84 -26.85
C THR A 102 -7.78 -18.46 -26.96
N LYS A 103 -8.08 -17.73 -28.04
CA LYS A 103 -7.50 -16.40 -28.29
C LYS A 103 -8.03 -15.32 -27.34
N ARG A 104 -9.31 -15.36 -26.96
CA ARG A 104 -9.96 -14.32 -26.13
C ARG A 104 -9.81 -14.54 -24.62
N ILE A 105 -9.66 -15.78 -24.17
CA ILE A 105 -9.70 -16.13 -22.75
C ILE A 105 -8.40 -16.82 -22.31
N VAL A 106 -8.01 -17.90 -23.00
CA VAL A 106 -6.87 -18.73 -22.55
C VAL A 106 -5.55 -18.00 -22.74
N GLN A 107 -5.30 -17.36 -23.89
CA GLN A 107 -4.06 -16.65 -24.16
C GLN A 107 -3.78 -15.49 -23.16
N PRO A 108 -4.74 -14.61 -22.83
CA PRO A 108 -4.53 -13.60 -21.80
C PRO A 108 -4.19 -14.18 -20.42
N LEU A 109 -4.77 -15.33 -20.05
CA LEU A 109 -4.45 -15.99 -18.79
C LEU A 109 -3.03 -16.57 -18.79
N ILE A 110 -2.59 -17.16 -19.91
CA ILE A 110 -1.20 -17.62 -20.09
C ILE A 110 -0.22 -16.45 -20.03
N GLN A 111 -0.54 -15.33 -20.68
CA GLN A 111 0.29 -14.11 -20.61
C GLN A 111 0.40 -13.59 -19.17
N MET A 112 -0.71 -13.57 -18.43
CA MET A 112 -0.70 -13.19 -17.02
C MET A 112 0.14 -14.15 -16.17
N GLU A 113 0.09 -15.45 -16.43
CA GLU A 113 0.95 -16.44 -15.78
C GLU A 113 2.44 -16.15 -16.04
N GLU A 114 2.81 -15.86 -17.29
CA GLU A 114 4.18 -15.52 -17.66
C GLU A 114 4.66 -14.24 -16.97
N ILE A 115 3.83 -13.19 -16.95
CA ILE A 115 4.11 -11.94 -16.24
C ILE A 115 4.27 -12.19 -14.73
N THR A 116 3.40 -13.02 -14.15
CA THR A 116 3.49 -13.37 -12.72
C THR A 116 4.78 -14.13 -12.42
N LYS A 117 5.23 -15.03 -13.31
CA LYS A 117 6.52 -15.73 -13.18
C LYS A 117 7.71 -14.79 -13.28
N LYS A 118 7.71 -13.84 -14.23
CA LYS A 118 8.75 -12.81 -14.34
C LYS A 118 8.79 -11.91 -13.10
N PHE A 119 7.62 -11.50 -12.62
CA PHE A 119 7.47 -10.72 -11.39
C PHE A 119 8.04 -11.46 -10.18
N ALA A 120 7.74 -12.76 -10.04
CA ALA A 120 8.30 -13.61 -8.98
C ALA A 120 9.82 -13.81 -9.10
N ALA A 121 10.39 -13.68 -10.29
CA ALA A 121 11.83 -13.71 -10.52
C ALA A 121 12.53 -12.36 -10.24
N GLY A 122 11.79 -11.31 -9.89
CA GLY A 122 12.32 -10.00 -9.51
C GLY A 122 12.12 -8.88 -10.53
N HIS A 123 11.45 -9.14 -11.66
CA HIS A 123 11.08 -8.12 -12.64
C HIS A 123 9.81 -7.37 -12.21
N LEU A 124 9.96 -6.46 -11.25
CA LEU A 124 8.85 -5.76 -10.60
C LEU A 124 8.20 -4.69 -11.50
N GLU A 125 8.82 -4.35 -12.61
CA GLU A 125 8.36 -3.40 -13.63
C GLU A 125 7.27 -3.97 -14.56
N GLU A 126 7.12 -5.29 -14.61
CA GLU A 126 6.17 -5.97 -15.50
C GLU A 126 4.71 -5.68 -15.13
N ARG A 127 3.84 -5.52 -16.14
CA ARG A 127 2.43 -5.18 -15.95
C ARG A 127 1.53 -5.99 -16.86
N VAL A 128 0.39 -6.42 -16.32
CA VAL A 128 -0.64 -7.12 -17.09
C VAL A 128 -1.41 -6.08 -17.92
N PRO A 129 -1.51 -6.24 -19.24
CA PRO A 129 -2.25 -5.33 -20.10
C PRO A 129 -3.76 -5.38 -19.81
N ALA A 130 -4.46 -4.29 -20.10
CA ALA A 130 -5.91 -4.21 -19.98
C ALA A 130 -6.61 -5.24 -20.90
N ASN A 131 -7.80 -5.70 -20.49
CA ASN A 131 -8.56 -6.70 -21.21
C ASN A 131 -10.01 -6.25 -21.48
N ASP A 132 -10.56 -6.70 -22.61
CA ASP A 132 -11.96 -6.43 -22.95
C ASP A 132 -12.96 -7.19 -22.07
N ILE A 133 -12.54 -8.31 -21.48
CA ILE A 133 -13.37 -9.15 -20.62
C ILE A 133 -13.31 -8.57 -19.20
N PRO A 134 -14.45 -8.09 -18.64
CA PRO A 134 -14.45 -7.37 -17.38
C PRO A 134 -13.78 -8.11 -16.21
N GLU A 135 -14.00 -9.41 -16.08
CA GLU A 135 -13.43 -10.21 -14.99
C GLU A 135 -11.91 -10.38 -15.12
N VAL A 136 -11.41 -10.52 -16.36
CA VAL A 136 -9.97 -10.61 -16.63
C VAL A 136 -9.30 -9.26 -16.42
N ASP A 137 -9.96 -8.18 -16.84
CA ASP A 137 -9.49 -6.81 -16.65
C ASP A 137 -9.42 -6.43 -15.17
N GLN A 138 -10.45 -6.78 -14.39
CA GLN A 138 -10.46 -6.56 -12.95
C GLN A 138 -9.32 -7.32 -12.24
N LEU A 139 -9.02 -8.54 -12.70
CA LEU A 139 -7.90 -9.33 -12.20
C LEU A 139 -6.56 -8.70 -12.55
N ALA A 140 -6.38 -8.27 -13.81
CA ALA A 140 -5.20 -7.54 -14.27
C ALA A 140 -4.97 -6.25 -13.46
N ALA A 141 -6.04 -5.46 -13.25
CA ALA A 141 -5.98 -4.24 -12.45
C ALA A 141 -5.60 -4.53 -10.98
N SER A 142 -6.12 -5.62 -10.40
CA SER A 142 -5.78 -6.03 -9.03
C SER A 142 -4.32 -6.46 -8.91
N PHE A 143 -3.83 -7.22 -9.89
CA PHE A 143 -2.41 -7.58 -9.98
C PHE A 143 -1.52 -6.34 -10.11
N ASN A 144 -1.85 -5.42 -11.02
CA ASN A 144 -1.05 -4.21 -11.24
C ASN A 144 -1.01 -3.30 -10.00
N ARG A 145 -2.09 -3.21 -9.22
CA ARG A 145 -2.09 -2.50 -7.93
C ARG A 145 -1.14 -3.15 -6.91
N MET A 146 -1.19 -4.48 -6.81
CA MET A 146 -0.27 -5.23 -5.95
C MET A 146 1.19 -5.07 -6.40
N ALA A 147 1.44 -5.17 -7.71
CA ALA A 147 2.76 -4.99 -8.31
C ALA A 147 3.34 -3.61 -8.01
N ALA A 148 2.56 -2.53 -8.21
CA ALA A 148 2.97 -1.17 -7.89
C ALA A 148 3.27 -0.98 -6.39
N SER A 149 2.43 -1.55 -5.51
CA SER A 149 2.68 -1.47 -4.06
C SER A 149 3.95 -2.21 -3.64
N LEU A 150 4.24 -3.37 -4.25
CA LEU A 150 5.44 -4.15 -3.96
C LEU A 150 6.70 -3.47 -4.52
N GLU A 151 6.62 -2.90 -5.72
CA GLU A 151 7.70 -2.11 -6.31
C GLU A 151 8.05 -0.90 -5.45
N ASP A 152 7.06 -0.16 -4.96
CA ASP A 152 7.26 0.97 -4.03
C ASP A 152 7.92 0.53 -2.72
N VAL A 153 7.50 -0.60 -2.13
CA VAL A 153 8.14 -1.17 -0.94
C VAL A 153 9.60 -1.57 -1.22
N GLU A 154 9.85 -2.23 -2.34
CA GLU A 154 11.20 -2.66 -2.71
C GLU A 154 12.11 -1.47 -3.00
N GLN A 155 11.61 -0.44 -3.67
CA GLN A 155 12.34 0.78 -3.96
C GLN A 155 12.73 1.51 -2.68
N ARG A 156 11.78 1.72 -1.75
CA ARG A 156 12.05 2.32 -0.44
C ARG A 156 13.04 1.51 0.38
N ARG A 157 12.97 0.18 0.31
CA ARG A 157 13.93 -0.73 0.96
C ARG A 157 15.34 -0.53 0.40
N ARG A 158 15.49 -0.45 -0.93
CA ARG A 158 16.78 -0.21 -1.58
C ARG A 158 17.37 1.15 -1.23
N GLU A 159 16.55 2.20 -1.25
CA GLU A 159 16.94 3.55 -0.82
C GLU A 159 17.43 3.55 0.63
N LEU A 160 16.67 2.95 1.55
CA LEU A 160 17.05 2.83 2.96
C LEU A 160 18.40 2.11 3.14
N VAL A 161 18.63 1.00 2.43
CA VAL A 161 19.88 0.25 2.50
C VAL A 161 21.04 1.06 1.91
N GLY A 162 20.81 1.78 0.82
CA GLY A 162 21.78 2.69 0.21
C GLY A 162 22.21 3.78 1.20
N ASP A 163 21.24 4.51 1.75
CA ASP A 163 21.49 5.59 2.70
C ASP A 163 22.20 5.09 3.97
N LEU A 164 21.75 3.96 4.53
CA LEU A 164 22.41 3.31 5.66
C LEU A 164 23.89 3.02 5.37
N THR A 165 24.17 2.48 4.18
CA THR A 165 25.54 2.14 3.79
C THR A 165 26.42 3.39 3.71
N HIS A 166 25.88 4.50 3.19
CA HIS A 166 26.59 5.77 3.11
C HIS A 166 26.85 6.37 4.50
N GLU A 167 25.84 6.39 5.38
CA GLU A 167 25.96 6.97 6.71
C GLU A 167 26.81 6.13 7.68
N LEU A 168 26.92 4.81 7.47
CA LEU A 168 27.84 3.96 8.23
C LEU A 168 29.29 4.04 7.72
N ARG A 169 29.52 4.28 6.42
CA ARG A 169 30.88 4.32 5.85
C ARG A 169 31.73 5.44 6.45
N THR A 170 31.13 6.60 6.67
CA THR A 170 31.80 7.78 7.23
C THR A 170 32.35 7.54 8.66
N PRO A 171 31.53 7.17 9.67
CA PRO A 171 32.00 6.91 11.03
C PRO A 171 33.01 5.75 11.07
N LEU A 172 32.79 4.71 10.26
CA LEU A 172 33.73 3.58 10.18
C LEU A 172 35.10 3.99 9.65
N THR A 173 35.15 4.89 8.67
CA THR A 173 36.41 5.41 8.12
C THR A 173 37.14 6.27 9.15
N VAL A 174 36.40 7.07 9.94
CA VAL A 174 36.96 7.86 11.04
C VAL A 174 37.53 6.94 12.12
N LEU A 175 36.75 5.96 12.60
CA LEU A 175 37.20 4.98 13.59
C LEU A 175 38.45 4.25 13.12
N LYS A 176 38.44 3.76 11.86
CA LYS A 176 39.58 3.09 11.25
C LYS A 176 40.82 3.98 11.24
N GLY A 177 40.71 5.24 10.81
CA GLY A 177 41.84 6.17 10.78
C GLY A 177 42.42 6.46 12.17
N TYR A 178 41.58 6.59 13.20
CA TYR A 178 42.06 6.73 14.58
C TYR A 178 42.78 5.48 15.07
N LEU A 179 42.25 4.28 14.78
CA LEU A 179 42.85 3.02 15.19
C LEU A 179 44.18 2.74 14.47
N GLU A 180 44.27 3.03 13.16
CA GLU A 180 45.51 2.94 12.38
C GLU A 180 46.56 3.95 12.91
N GLY A 181 46.15 5.20 13.15
CA GLY A 181 47.04 6.22 13.71
C GLY A 181 47.57 5.87 15.10
N LEU A 182 46.74 5.24 15.95
CA LEU A 182 47.17 4.72 17.25
C LEU A 182 48.14 3.54 17.11
N ALA A 183 47.90 2.65 16.14
CA ALA A 183 48.74 1.46 15.92
C ALA A 183 50.14 1.83 15.39
N ASP A 184 50.22 2.80 14.49
CA ASP A 184 51.48 3.24 13.86
C ASP A 184 52.21 4.31 14.68
N GLY A 185 51.65 4.72 15.82
CA GLY A 185 52.21 5.74 16.71
C GLY A 185 52.09 7.18 16.19
N ALA A 186 51.34 7.41 15.11
CA ALA A 186 51.08 8.74 14.58
C ALA A 186 50.09 9.57 15.45
N ILE A 187 49.26 8.88 16.24
CA ILE A 187 48.35 9.48 17.23
C ILE A 187 48.75 8.95 18.61
N GLU A 188 49.04 9.86 19.55
CA GLU A 188 49.30 9.44 20.92
C GLU A 188 48.02 9.02 21.64
N PRO A 189 48.02 7.89 22.38
CA PRO A 189 46.88 7.49 23.19
C PRO A 189 46.57 8.52 24.27
N SER A 190 45.35 9.06 24.26
CA SER A 190 44.86 9.99 25.29
C SER A 190 43.40 9.75 25.63
N ALA A 191 42.96 10.23 26.80
CA ALA A 191 41.57 10.14 27.22
C ALA A 191 40.62 10.79 26.19
N ASP A 192 41.04 11.89 25.57
CA ASP A 192 40.26 12.58 24.53
C ASP A 192 40.09 11.74 23.28
N VAL A 193 41.13 11.02 22.85
CA VAL A 193 41.07 10.11 21.70
C VAL A 193 40.09 8.97 21.97
N PHE A 194 40.18 8.33 23.14
CA PHE A 194 39.24 7.26 23.52
C PHE A 194 37.80 7.77 23.67
N GLN A 195 37.60 8.98 24.21
CA GLN A 195 36.27 9.59 24.27
C GLN A 195 35.69 9.86 22.88
N ARG A 196 36.52 10.30 21.91
CA ARG A 196 36.08 10.49 20.52
C ARG A 196 35.66 9.16 19.87
N LEU A 197 36.47 8.11 20.02
CA LEU A 197 36.13 6.75 19.55
C LEU A 197 34.83 6.23 20.19
N SER A 198 34.65 6.42 21.50
CA SER A 198 33.45 6.02 22.24
C SER A 198 32.21 6.79 21.79
N LYS A 199 32.32 8.10 21.58
CA LYS A 199 31.24 8.94 21.04
C LYS A 199 30.81 8.47 19.65
N GLU A 200 31.76 8.16 18.77
CA GLU A 200 31.43 7.70 17.42
C GLU A 200 30.80 6.29 17.41
N THR A 201 31.26 5.39 18.28
CA THR A 201 30.65 4.07 18.47
C THR A 201 29.21 4.19 19.00
N THR A 202 28.98 5.06 19.98
CA THR A 202 27.64 5.34 20.51
C THR A 202 26.72 5.92 19.44
N ARG A 203 27.25 6.81 18.59
CA ARG A 203 26.52 7.38 17.45
C ARG A 203 26.12 6.30 16.44
N MET A 204 27.02 5.39 16.10
CA MET A 204 26.70 4.24 15.23
C MET A 204 25.62 3.35 15.84
N GLN A 205 25.69 3.07 17.14
CA GLN A 205 24.68 2.26 17.82
C GLN A 205 23.29 2.91 17.74
N ARG A 206 23.20 4.23 17.96
CA ARG A 206 21.94 4.98 17.78
C ARG A 206 21.44 4.90 16.35
N LEU A 207 22.32 5.07 15.35
CA LEU A 207 21.96 4.96 13.93
C LEU A 207 21.37 3.59 13.60
N VAL A 208 21.98 2.50 14.07
CA VAL A 208 21.47 1.13 13.85
C VAL A 208 20.10 0.95 14.49
N ASN A 209 19.91 1.43 15.72
CA ASN A 209 18.63 1.35 16.42
C ASN A 209 17.52 2.14 15.70
N ASP A 210 17.82 3.38 15.29
CA ASP A 210 16.90 4.26 14.55
C ASP A 210 16.44 3.58 13.25
N VAL A 211 17.36 2.94 12.53
CA VAL A 211 17.07 2.24 11.26
C VAL A 211 16.24 0.98 11.49
N GLN A 212 16.54 0.20 12.53
CA GLN A 212 15.73 -0.97 12.88
C GLN A 212 14.31 -0.58 13.25
N GLU A 213 14.14 0.52 13.97
CA GLU A 213 12.83 1.03 14.35
C GLU A 213 12.05 1.55 13.15
N LEU A 214 12.71 2.33 12.29
CA LEU A 214 12.12 2.81 11.05
C LEU A 214 11.67 1.65 10.15
N SER A 215 12.52 0.62 10.00
CA SER A 215 12.21 -0.61 9.27
C SER A 215 10.96 -1.32 9.82
N LYS A 216 10.83 -1.44 11.15
CA LYS A 216 9.63 -2.00 11.79
C LYS A 216 8.38 -1.17 11.51
N MET A 217 8.48 0.15 11.51
CA MET A 217 7.35 1.05 11.22
C MET A 217 6.90 1.02 9.75
N GLU A 218 7.84 0.85 8.81
CA GLU A 218 7.54 0.73 7.38
C GLU A 218 6.88 -0.60 7.04
N ALA A 219 7.33 -1.67 7.68
CA ALA A 219 6.74 -3.00 7.53
C ALA A 219 5.38 -3.17 8.24
N GLY A 220 4.91 -2.13 8.96
CA GLY A 220 3.64 -2.17 9.69
C GLY A 220 3.69 -3.02 10.97
N TYR A 221 4.88 -3.44 11.43
CA TYR A 221 5.07 -4.31 12.58
C TYR A 221 5.24 -3.56 13.91
N LEU A 222 5.01 -2.24 13.95
CA LEU A 222 5.07 -1.48 15.19
C LEU A 222 3.68 -1.36 15.84
N PRO A 223 3.34 -2.18 16.86
CA PRO A 223 2.07 -2.03 17.57
C PRO A 223 2.08 -0.75 18.42
N ILE A 224 1.11 0.12 18.19
CA ILE A 224 0.84 1.30 19.04
C ILE A 224 -0.06 0.87 20.19
N LYS A 225 0.43 0.98 21.43
CA LYS A 225 -0.32 0.64 22.64
C LYS A 225 -1.03 1.88 23.18
N ALA A 226 -1.96 2.42 22.40
CA ALA A 226 -2.67 3.64 22.76
C ALA A 226 -3.54 3.43 24.01
N ARG A 227 -3.40 4.35 24.98
CA ARG A 227 -4.23 4.42 26.20
C ARG A 227 -4.54 5.87 26.53
N SER A 228 -5.58 6.11 27.33
CA SER A 228 -5.87 7.45 27.83
C SER A 228 -4.75 7.88 28.79
N ILE A 229 -4.01 8.93 28.44
CA ILE A 229 -2.90 9.45 29.24
C ILE A 229 -3.11 10.91 29.62
N ASP A 230 -2.64 11.27 30.81
CA ASP A 230 -2.43 12.65 31.22
C ASP A 230 -1.02 13.08 30.79
N LEU A 231 -0.95 13.94 29.78
CA LEU A 231 0.30 14.41 29.22
C LEU A 231 1.08 15.36 30.12
N TYR A 232 0.44 16.02 31.10
CA TYR A 232 1.16 16.95 31.96
C TYR A 232 2.28 16.23 32.73
N SER A 233 1.95 15.09 33.34
CA SER A 233 2.92 14.26 34.08
C SER A 233 4.09 13.80 33.22
N LEU A 234 3.82 13.40 31.97
CA LEU A 234 4.85 12.96 31.03
C LEU A 234 5.74 14.11 30.58
N LEU A 235 5.14 15.24 30.16
CA LEU A 235 5.87 16.41 29.68
C LEU A 235 6.72 17.03 30.78
N SER A 236 6.16 17.21 31.98
CA SER A 236 6.89 17.72 33.14
C SER A 236 8.08 16.84 33.53
N SER A 237 7.92 15.52 33.53
CA SER A 237 9.02 14.60 33.81
C SER A 237 10.14 14.68 32.76
N ILE A 238 9.79 14.73 31.48
CA ILE A 238 10.77 14.85 30.38
C ILE A 238 11.49 16.20 30.44
N VAL A 239 10.74 17.29 30.62
CA VAL A 239 11.28 18.64 30.75
C VAL A 239 12.21 18.73 31.96
N GLN A 240 11.82 18.21 33.13
CA GLN A 240 12.71 18.24 34.29
C GLN A 240 14.01 17.44 34.02
N ARG A 241 13.91 16.25 33.43
CA ARG A 241 15.08 15.40 33.15
C ARG A 241 16.09 16.08 32.24
N PHE A 242 15.63 16.75 31.19
CA PHE A 242 16.53 17.50 30.32
C PHE A 242 17.07 18.76 31.02
N ALA A 243 16.30 19.41 31.91
CA ALA A 243 16.74 20.60 32.63
C ALA A 243 17.89 20.26 33.57
N ASP A 244 17.79 19.13 34.27
CA ASP A 244 18.81 18.65 35.22
C ASP A 244 20.14 18.26 34.52
N GLN A 245 20.12 18.01 33.21
CA GLN A 245 21.30 17.64 32.41
C GLN A 245 22.01 18.85 31.80
N LEU A 246 21.40 20.02 31.83
CA LEU A 246 21.92 21.24 31.24
C LEU A 246 22.86 21.95 32.23
N ALA A 247 24.00 22.43 31.73
CA ALA A 247 24.89 23.28 32.52
C ALA A 247 24.32 24.70 32.68
N GLU A 248 24.82 25.50 33.63
CA GLU A 248 24.32 26.86 33.91
C GLU A 248 24.30 27.78 32.68
N ASP A 249 25.24 27.64 31.75
CA ASP A 249 25.34 28.43 30.52
C ASP A 249 24.52 27.87 29.34
N SER A 250 23.66 26.88 29.58
CA SER A 250 22.85 26.22 28.53
C SER A 250 21.49 26.91 28.33
N PRO A 251 20.74 26.60 27.25
CA PRO A 251 19.41 27.17 27.04
C PRO A 251 18.45 26.86 28.19
N GLN A 252 17.63 27.84 28.58
CA GLN A 252 16.59 27.63 29.58
C GLN A 252 15.50 26.72 29.02
N MET A 253 15.02 25.78 29.82
CA MET A 253 13.89 24.96 29.44
C MET A 253 12.62 25.40 30.15
N LEU A 254 11.55 25.54 29.38
CA LEU A 254 10.26 26.01 29.85
C LEU A 254 9.17 25.02 29.46
N LEU A 255 8.21 24.80 30.36
CA LEU A 255 6.98 24.06 30.09
C LEU A 255 5.81 25.02 30.19
N ASP A 256 5.13 25.24 29.07
CA ASP A 256 3.88 25.99 29.00
C ASP A 256 2.74 25.00 28.77
N PHE A 257 2.01 24.69 29.84
CA PHE A 257 0.94 23.71 29.82
C PHE A 257 -0.33 24.29 30.44
N PRO A 258 -1.51 24.18 29.78
CA PRO A 258 -2.75 24.73 30.30
C PRO A 258 -3.15 24.03 31.59
N SER A 259 -3.66 24.80 32.55
CA SER A 259 -3.99 24.33 33.91
C SER A 259 -5.02 23.19 33.94
N SER A 260 -5.82 23.07 32.88
CA SER A 260 -6.66 21.89 32.62
C SER A 260 -6.45 21.44 31.18
N SER A 261 -5.96 20.21 31.00
CA SER A 261 -5.85 19.58 29.68
C SER A 261 -6.73 18.33 29.64
N PRO A 262 -7.43 18.07 28.53
CA PRO A 262 -8.07 16.78 28.31
C PRO A 262 -7.03 15.66 28.27
N LEU A 263 -7.47 14.45 28.62
CA LEU A 263 -6.72 13.23 28.36
C LEU A 263 -6.60 13.03 26.84
N VAL A 264 -5.46 12.48 26.41
CA VAL A 264 -5.25 12.09 25.00
C VAL A 264 -5.20 10.58 24.87
N LEU A 265 -5.58 10.06 23.71
CA LEU A 265 -5.45 8.64 23.39
C LEU A 265 -4.12 8.43 22.64
N ALA A 266 -3.07 8.01 23.36
CA ALA A 266 -1.73 7.89 22.80
C ALA A 266 -0.92 6.80 23.50
N ASP A 267 0.19 6.39 22.87
CA ASP A 267 1.17 5.48 23.47
C ASP A 267 2.26 6.33 24.16
N PRO A 268 2.31 6.35 25.52
CA PRO A 268 3.23 7.24 26.23
C PRO A 268 4.70 6.99 25.94
N GLU A 269 5.12 5.75 25.65
CA GLU A 269 6.52 5.46 25.27
C GLU A 269 6.87 6.12 23.93
N ARG A 270 5.92 6.12 22.98
CA ARG A 270 6.09 6.75 21.66
C ARG A 270 6.02 8.26 21.72
N VAL A 271 5.17 8.80 22.59
CA VAL A 271 5.13 10.24 22.84
C VAL A 271 6.43 10.72 23.49
N GLU A 272 6.94 9.99 24.50
CA GLU A 272 8.25 10.30 25.09
C GLU A 272 9.35 10.30 24.03
N GLN A 273 9.36 9.29 23.15
CA GLN A 273 10.33 9.19 22.08
C GLN A 273 10.28 10.36 21.10
N ILE A 274 9.08 10.78 20.68
CA ILE A 274 8.89 11.98 19.85
C ILE A 274 9.49 13.20 20.56
N LEU A 275 9.15 13.40 21.83
CA LEU A 275 9.61 14.55 22.61
C LEU A 275 11.12 14.56 22.82
N VAL A 276 11.72 13.43 23.16
CA VAL A 276 13.18 13.28 23.30
C VAL A 276 13.90 13.67 22.01
N ASN A 277 13.37 13.26 20.86
CA ASN A 277 13.94 13.62 19.56
C ASN A 277 13.79 15.10 19.24
N LEU A 278 12.60 15.68 19.47
CA LEU A 278 12.33 17.09 19.18
C LEU A 278 13.10 18.03 20.13
N ILE A 279 13.10 17.75 21.44
CA ILE A 279 13.83 18.52 22.46
C ILE A 279 15.34 18.36 22.24
N GLY A 280 15.82 17.14 21.96
CA GLY A 280 17.22 16.89 21.64
C GLY A 280 17.70 17.65 20.41
N ASN A 281 16.84 17.79 19.38
CA ASN A 281 17.13 18.66 18.24
C ASN A 281 17.15 20.15 18.63
N ALA A 282 16.17 20.62 19.39
CA ALA A 282 16.09 22.01 19.84
C ALA A 282 17.32 22.42 20.67
N LEU A 283 17.72 21.60 21.65
CA LEU A 283 18.90 21.84 22.49
C LEU A 283 20.20 21.78 21.69
N ARG A 284 20.27 20.90 20.67
CA ARG A 284 21.46 20.81 19.81
C ARG A 284 21.71 22.08 19.00
N TYR A 285 20.65 22.74 18.54
CA TYR A 285 20.74 23.91 17.66
C TYR A 285 20.53 25.25 18.36
N THR A 286 20.39 25.23 19.69
CA THR A 286 20.26 26.40 20.55
C THR A 286 21.46 26.44 21.48
N SER A 287 22.42 27.32 21.21
CA SER A 287 23.60 27.49 22.08
C SER A 287 23.30 28.37 23.29
N SER A 288 22.42 29.35 23.14
CA SER A 288 21.92 30.22 24.22
C SER A 288 20.47 30.62 23.91
N GLY A 289 19.70 30.97 24.94
CA GLY A 289 18.28 31.31 24.81
C GLY A 289 17.36 30.32 25.51
N SER A 290 16.29 29.88 24.85
CA SER A 290 15.28 29.00 25.47
C SER A 290 14.73 27.93 24.54
N VAL A 291 14.35 26.80 25.14
CA VAL A 291 13.54 25.75 24.52
C VAL A 291 12.25 25.61 25.32
N THR A 292 11.11 25.95 24.70
CA THR A 292 9.79 25.89 25.33
C THR A 292 8.98 24.72 24.78
N VAL A 293 8.50 23.86 25.67
CA VAL A 293 7.51 22.84 25.35
C VAL A 293 6.13 23.39 25.67
N LYS A 294 5.30 23.60 24.66
CA LYS A 294 3.97 24.20 24.79
C LYS A 294 2.86 23.21 24.41
N ALA A 295 1.80 23.13 25.19
CA ALA A 295 0.60 22.36 24.84
C ALA A 295 -0.61 23.28 24.60
N GLU A 296 -1.37 23.04 23.53
CA GLU A 296 -2.57 23.79 23.18
C GLU A 296 -3.68 22.86 22.69
N VAL A 297 -4.90 23.03 23.20
CA VAL A 297 -6.08 22.29 22.70
C VAL A 297 -6.64 23.02 21.49
N ASN A 298 -6.84 22.29 20.39
CA ASN A 298 -7.49 22.83 19.20
C ASN A 298 -8.46 21.78 18.62
N LEU A 299 -9.75 22.12 18.63
CA LEU A 299 -10.85 21.25 18.18
C LEU A 299 -10.85 19.89 18.94
N ASP A 300 -10.56 18.81 18.22
CA ASP A 300 -10.57 17.41 18.66
C ASP A 300 -9.16 16.86 18.93
N LYS A 301 -8.14 17.72 18.94
CA LYS A 301 -6.75 17.34 19.13
C LYS A 301 -6.03 18.22 20.14
N LEU A 302 -5.06 17.64 20.82
CA LEU A 302 -4.07 18.37 21.60
C LEU A 302 -2.81 18.54 20.74
N TRP A 303 -2.37 19.78 20.57
CA TRP A 303 -1.10 20.11 19.91
C TRP A 303 -0.02 20.31 20.95
N ILE A 304 1.13 19.69 20.72
CA ILE A 304 2.35 19.85 21.51
C ILE A 304 3.40 20.46 20.60
N SER A 305 3.99 21.57 21.02
CA SER A 305 5.00 22.32 20.28
C SER A 305 6.31 22.35 21.06
N VAL A 306 7.43 22.12 20.38
CA VAL A 306 8.78 22.39 20.88
C VAL A 306 9.30 23.61 20.12
N ILE A 307 9.48 24.71 20.84
CA ILE A 307 9.84 26.02 20.32
C ILE A 307 11.25 26.34 20.78
N ASP A 308 12.18 26.52 19.84
CA ASP A 308 13.56 26.89 20.12
C ASP A 308 13.87 28.29 19.60
N THR A 309 14.83 28.95 20.24
CA THR A 309 15.39 30.25 19.81
C THR A 309 16.75 30.08 19.14
N GLY A 310 16.99 28.93 18.52
CA GLY A 310 18.26 28.55 17.93
C GLY A 310 18.51 29.20 16.56
N GLN A 311 19.41 28.61 15.79
CA GLN A 311 19.80 29.12 14.47
C GLN A 311 18.69 29.13 13.41
N GLY A 312 17.56 28.43 13.65
CA GLY A 312 16.49 28.26 12.67
C GLY A 312 16.88 27.41 11.45
N ILE A 313 15.96 27.34 10.48
CA ILE A 313 16.06 26.52 9.26
C ILE A 313 15.70 27.42 8.06
N ALA A 314 16.43 27.26 6.95
CA ALA A 314 16.15 28.00 5.73
C ALA A 314 14.81 27.55 5.11
N ALA A 315 14.15 28.44 4.36
CA ALA A 315 12.84 28.14 3.77
C ALA A 315 12.89 26.96 2.79
N ASP A 316 13.97 26.85 2.02
CA ASP A 316 14.19 25.78 1.03
C ASP A 316 14.38 24.40 1.67
N ASP A 317 14.79 24.38 2.93
CA ASP A 317 15.07 23.17 3.69
C ASP A 317 13.82 22.61 4.39
N LEU A 318 12.83 23.47 4.70
CA LEU A 318 11.62 23.12 5.44
C LEU A 318 10.82 21.93 4.85
N PRO A 319 10.65 21.78 3.52
CA PRO A 319 9.94 20.65 2.94
C PRO A 319 10.62 19.30 3.23
N HIS A 320 11.93 19.31 3.45
CA HIS A 320 12.77 18.13 3.49
C HIS A 320 13.14 17.68 4.91
N VAL A 321 12.85 18.47 5.96
CA VAL A 321 13.30 18.17 7.34
C VAL A 321 12.79 16.84 7.92
N PHE A 322 11.70 16.30 7.35
CA PHE A 322 11.12 15.02 7.75
C PHE A 322 11.54 13.85 6.82
N GLU A 323 12.36 14.12 5.81
CA GLU A 323 12.97 13.10 4.98
C GLU A 323 14.07 12.37 5.77
N ARG A 324 14.31 11.11 5.41
CA ARG A 324 15.30 10.26 6.08
C ARG A 324 16.69 10.77 5.72
N PHE A 325 17.60 10.74 6.68
CA PHE A 325 19.01 11.12 6.50
C PHE A 325 19.23 12.57 6.04
N TRP A 326 18.16 13.39 6.05
CA TRP A 326 18.25 14.78 5.63
C TRP A 326 18.91 15.64 6.72
N ARG A 327 19.77 16.57 6.28
CA ARG A 327 20.49 17.54 7.12
C ARG A 327 20.71 18.84 6.34
N ALA A 328 20.37 19.99 6.92
CA ALA A 328 20.49 21.32 6.32
C ALA A 328 21.93 21.67 5.88
N ASP A 329 22.94 21.24 6.66
CA ASP A 329 24.34 21.50 6.33
C ASP A 329 25.14 20.19 6.38
N ARG A 330 25.53 19.68 5.20
CA ARG A 330 26.38 18.49 5.06
C ARG A 330 27.85 18.80 5.38
N SER A 331 28.23 20.09 5.41
CA SER A 331 29.62 20.54 5.50
C SER A 331 30.01 21.03 6.89
N ARG A 332 29.08 21.66 7.63
CA ARG A 332 29.32 22.14 9.00
C ARG A 332 28.97 21.07 10.02
N ASP A 333 30.01 20.63 10.71
CA ASP A 333 30.03 19.69 11.83
C ASP A 333 29.49 18.28 11.59
N ARG A 334 30.40 17.42 11.10
CA ARG A 334 30.37 15.97 11.40
C ARG A 334 30.27 15.68 12.92
N ASN A 335 30.60 16.65 13.77
CA ASN A 335 30.44 16.60 15.23
C ASN A 335 29.01 16.83 15.74
N SER A 336 28.05 17.27 14.91
CA SER A 336 26.69 17.59 15.39
C SER A 336 25.82 16.34 15.65
N GLY A 337 26.37 15.12 15.61
CA GLY A 337 25.79 13.91 16.22
C GLY A 337 24.45 13.35 15.72
N GLY A 338 23.67 14.09 14.93
CA GLY A 338 22.36 13.68 14.44
C GLY A 338 22.46 12.62 13.34
N THR A 339 21.59 11.60 13.41
CA THR A 339 21.46 10.52 12.40
C THR A 339 20.69 10.99 11.16
N GLY A 340 19.96 12.12 11.24
CA GLY A 340 19.03 12.56 10.20
C GLY A 340 17.75 11.70 10.12
N ILE A 341 17.58 10.71 11.01
CA ILE A 341 16.44 9.80 11.02
C ILE A 341 15.40 10.21 12.06
N GLY A 342 15.82 10.87 13.16
CA GLY A 342 14.95 11.17 14.29
C GLY A 342 13.66 11.93 13.94
N LEU A 343 13.70 12.90 13.01
CA LEU A 343 12.50 13.63 12.58
C LEU A 343 11.58 12.77 11.71
N ALA A 344 12.12 11.92 10.85
CA ALA A 344 11.34 10.94 10.08
C ALA A 344 10.64 9.93 11.01
N ILE A 345 11.33 9.46 12.07
CA ILE A 345 10.74 8.64 13.13
C ILE A 345 9.60 9.39 13.82
N CYS A 346 9.82 10.65 14.21
CA CYS A 346 8.77 11.47 14.85
C CYS A 346 7.53 11.56 13.98
N ARG A 347 7.69 11.88 12.69
CA ARG A 347 6.59 11.94 11.74
C ARG A 347 5.83 10.62 11.68
N ARG A 348 6.53 9.50 11.55
CA ARG A 348 5.90 8.20 11.45
C ARG A 348 5.17 7.78 12.72
N LEU A 349 5.75 8.03 13.90
CA LEU A 349 5.12 7.76 15.19
C LEU A 349 3.87 8.61 15.43
N VAL A 350 3.88 9.87 14.97
CA VAL A 350 2.71 10.76 15.05
C VAL A 350 1.61 10.26 14.11
N GLU A 351 1.94 9.90 12.86
CA GLU A 351 1.00 9.36 11.87
C GLU A 351 0.36 8.05 12.34
N LEU A 352 1.15 7.12 12.90
CA LEU A 352 0.66 5.85 13.46
C LEU A 352 -0.30 6.05 14.64
N GLN A 353 -0.23 7.19 15.33
CA GLN A 353 -1.12 7.57 16.42
C GLN A 353 -2.31 8.45 15.96
N GLY A 354 -2.53 8.62 14.64
CA GLY A 354 -3.62 9.43 14.09
C GLY A 354 -3.40 10.94 14.16
N GLY A 355 -2.16 11.35 14.43
CA GLY A 355 -1.75 12.74 14.53
C GLY A 355 -1.21 13.35 13.23
N ARG A 356 -0.80 14.62 13.32
CA ARG A 356 -0.05 15.34 12.29
C ARG A 356 1.14 16.03 12.94
N ILE A 357 2.29 16.07 12.27
CA ILE A 357 3.46 16.85 12.65
C ILE A 357 3.70 17.97 11.65
N GLU A 358 4.15 19.13 12.12
CA GLU A 358 4.39 20.33 11.33
C GLU A 358 5.63 21.06 11.85
N VAL A 359 6.26 21.85 10.98
CA VAL A 359 7.39 22.71 11.32
C VAL A 359 7.14 24.13 10.82
N LYS A 360 7.54 25.11 11.61
CA LYS A 360 7.72 26.50 11.19
C LYS A 360 9.09 26.95 11.67
N SER A 361 9.87 27.59 10.84
CA SER A 361 11.19 28.08 11.24
C SER A 361 11.56 29.29 10.40
N GLN A 362 12.41 30.14 10.97
CA GLN A 362 13.04 31.23 10.28
C GLN A 362 14.52 31.26 10.67
N LEU A 363 15.39 31.30 9.65
CA LEU A 363 16.84 31.36 9.83
C LEU A 363 17.23 32.57 10.70
N GLY A 364 18.02 32.32 11.73
CA GLY A 364 18.48 33.29 12.72
C GLY A 364 17.48 33.63 13.84
N VAL A 365 16.27 33.07 13.81
CA VAL A 365 15.22 33.34 14.82
C VAL A 365 14.94 32.11 15.69
N GLY A 366 14.84 30.93 15.06
CA GLY A 366 14.54 29.67 15.75
C GLY A 366 13.49 28.84 15.02
N SER A 367 13.14 27.69 15.60
CA SER A 367 12.16 26.75 15.01
C SER A 367 11.04 26.38 15.98
N THR A 368 9.92 25.98 15.40
CA THR A 368 8.76 25.44 16.12
C THR A 368 8.35 24.15 15.42
N PHE A 369 8.66 23.03 16.07
CA PHE A 369 8.13 21.73 15.68
C PHE A 369 6.90 21.44 16.51
N ARG A 370 5.78 21.10 15.88
CA ARG A 370 4.55 20.79 16.60
C ARG A 370 3.90 19.52 16.09
N PHE A 371 3.33 18.73 16.98
CA PHE A 371 2.57 17.53 16.63
C PHE A 371 1.25 17.46 17.38
N SER A 372 0.25 16.82 16.77
CA SER A 372 -1.09 16.66 17.34
C SER A 372 -1.33 15.24 17.82
N LEU A 373 -2.04 15.06 18.92
CA LEU A 373 -2.58 13.77 19.37
C LEU A 373 -4.11 13.84 19.50
N PRO A 374 -4.84 12.75 19.18
CA PRO A 374 -6.29 12.72 19.33
C PRO A 374 -6.69 12.79 20.81
N LEU A 375 -7.74 13.54 21.12
CA LEU A 375 -8.30 13.57 22.47
C LEU A 375 -8.91 12.21 22.82
N ALA A 376 -8.77 11.79 24.08
CA ALA A 376 -9.44 10.60 24.57
C ALA A 376 -10.97 10.83 24.58
N PRO A 377 -11.79 9.83 24.23
CA PRO A 377 -13.23 9.94 24.34
C PRO A 377 -13.62 10.31 25.77
N LYS A 378 -14.43 11.37 25.95
CA LYS A 378 -15.01 11.68 27.25
C LYS A 378 -15.84 10.47 27.68
N ARG A 379 -15.44 9.79 28.75
CA ARG A 379 -16.22 8.68 29.32
C ARG A 379 -17.54 9.27 29.78
N SER A 380 -18.63 9.06 29.02
CA SER A 380 -19.96 9.48 29.44
C SER A 380 -20.29 8.68 30.70
N ILE A 381 -20.34 9.34 31.84
CA ILE A 381 -20.89 8.75 33.06
C ILE A 381 -22.38 8.53 32.77
N SER A 382 -22.74 7.32 32.35
CA SER A 382 -24.12 6.87 32.32
C SER A 382 -24.60 6.85 33.77
N SER A 383 -25.35 7.87 34.17
CA SER A 383 -26.18 7.88 35.37
C SER A 383 -27.24 6.77 35.27
N ARG A 384 -26.85 5.55 35.64
CA ARG A 384 -27.75 4.44 35.93
C ARG A 384 -27.14 3.64 37.08
N ASP A 385 -27.20 4.20 38.28
CA ASP A 385 -27.52 3.45 39.50
C ASP A 385 -27.77 4.39 40.68
N THR A 386 -28.91 5.09 40.63
CA THR A 386 -29.57 5.64 41.82
C THR A 386 -31.02 5.18 41.80
N GLY A 387 -31.22 3.88 41.89
CA GLY A 387 -32.51 3.26 42.17
C GLY A 387 -32.47 2.65 43.57
N GLY A 388 -32.68 3.49 44.59
CA GLY A 388 -32.81 3.03 45.96
C GLY A 388 -33.95 2.03 46.10
N ASN A 389 -33.61 0.79 46.47
CA ASN A 389 -34.60 -0.17 46.93
C ASN A 389 -34.93 0.19 48.38
N ARG A 390 -36.00 0.98 48.56
CA ARG A 390 -36.62 1.20 49.87
C ARG A 390 -37.19 -0.12 50.36
N GLU A 391 -36.77 -0.49 51.56
CA GLU A 391 -37.45 -1.40 52.46
C GLU A 391 -38.96 -1.20 52.43
N ARG A 392 -39.70 -2.30 52.29
CA ARG A 392 -41.05 -2.43 52.83
C ARG A 392 -41.04 -3.58 53.82
N SER A 393 -41.01 -3.21 55.10
CA SER A 393 -41.57 -4.01 56.19
C SER A 393 -43.09 -3.82 56.23
N GLU A 394 -43.76 -4.82 56.80
CA GLU A 394 -45.17 -4.87 57.23
C GLU A 394 -46.18 -5.06 56.09
N ILE A 395 -47.00 -6.13 56.06
CA ILE A 395 -47.75 -6.83 57.12
C ILE A 395 -47.69 -8.35 56.92
#